data_AF-A0A924AXP7-F1
#
_entry.id   AF-A0A924AXP7-F1
#
_cell.length_a   1.000
_cell.length_b   1.000
_cell.length_c   1.000
_cell.angle_alpha   90.00
_cell.angle_beta   90.00
_cell.angle_gamma   90.00
#
_symmetry.space_group_name_H-M   'P 1'
#
loop_
_entity.id
_entity.type
_entity.pdbx_description
1 polymer ?
#
loop_
_entity_poly.entity_id
_entity_poly.type
_entity_poly.pdbx_seq_one_letter_code
_entity_poly.pdbx_strand_id
1 'polypeptide(L)'
;MKTLTVRTRLLASFLIVALLGALVAGIAVFNMAKMNDQAVSAYQHDLKGISHSKEANIKLITIGRAMRGELLASTAQQKKSFSDQADSAQASMHEQLNAARPLFVTPGGIALFAEVDQTVAQFETQLAQLHKMAQLEGAEAKQTAIDFALTGYAAKANAVDAKLTELGKQKEAAAALAEAGAGRIYSNSRTLMIVLVLGSLAASIGLGLWITRGLTRQLGGEPGYAVDMAAAIAAGELSRTITTRPGDTSSLLFAMEAMRASLVNIVRQVREGTDTIATASSQIAAGNLDLSSRTEQQASSLEETASSMEELTSTVKQNADNAHQANTLAASASAVALK
;
A
#
# COMPACT_ATOMS: atom_id res chain seq x y z
N MET A 1 17.73 -17.75 -15.69
CA MET A 1 17.18 -16.86 -14.64
C MET A 1 16.01 -17.56 -13.97
N LYS A 2 16.07 -17.87 -12.66
CA LYS A 2 14.94 -18.48 -11.94
C LYS A 2 13.75 -17.50 -11.98
N THR A 3 12.64 -17.92 -12.58
CA THR A 3 11.43 -17.09 -12.62
C THR A 3 10.86 -16.96 -11.21
N LEU A 4 10.76 -15.73 -10.70
CA LEU A 4 10.08 -15.45 -9.42
C LEU A 4 8.68 -16.07 -9.42
N THR A 5 8.29 -16.67 -8.29
CA THR A 5 6.93 -17.23 -8.11
C THR A 5 5.87 -16.13 -8.20
N VAL A 6 4.64 -16.49 -8.56
CA VAL A 6 3.50 -15.55 -8.62
C VAL A 6 3.30 -14.85 -7.28
N ARG A 7 3.37 -15.60 -6.18
CA ARG A 7 3.27 -15.08 -4.81
C ARG A 7 4.31 -14.00 -4.53
N THR A 8 5.58 -14.26 -4.87
CA THR A 8 6.66 -13.30 -4.65
C THR A 8 6.47 -12.03 -5.46
N ARG A 9 6.02 -12.13 -6.72
CA ARG A 9 5.77 -10.96 -7.57
C ARG A 9 4.64 -10.08 -7.03
N LEU A 10 3.53 -10.69 -6.63
CA LEU A 10 2.39 -9.97 -6.06
C LEU A 10 2.76 -9.28 -4.75
N LEU A 11 3.42 -9.99 -3.82
CA LEU A 11 3.86 -9.39 -2.55
C LEU A 11 4.85 -8.25 -2.79
N ALA A 12 5.82 -8.44 -3.69
CA ALA A 12 6.77 -7.40 -4.03
C ALA A 12 6.09 -6.16 -4.62
N SER A 13 5.12 -6.31 -5.53
CA SER A 13 4.41 -5.16 -6.10
C SER A 13 3.57 -4.42 -5.07
N PHE A 14 2.85 -5.14 -4.20
CA PHE A 14 2.07 -4.50 -3.14
C PHE A 14 2.99 -3.76 -2.16
N LEU A 15 4.13 -4.34 -1.80
CA LEU A 15 5.13 -3.67 -0.96
C LEU A 15 5.70 -2.43 -1.64
N ILE A 16 6.00 -2.47 -2.94
CA ILE A 16 6.47 -1.31 -3.70
C ILE A 16 5.42 -0.19 -3.67
N VAL A 17 4.15 -0.49 -3.95
CA VAL A 17 3.07 0.50 -3.94
C VAL A 17 2.88 1.08 -2.54
N ALA A 18 2.91 0.24 -1.49
CA ALA A 18 2.82 0.70 -0.10
C ALA A 18 4.00 1.60 0.29
N LEU A 19 5.22 1.24 -0.12
CA LEU A 19 6.42 2.05 0.13
C LEU A 19 6.39 3.38 -0.61
N LEU A 20 5.91 3.40 -1.86
CA LEU A 20 5.70 4.65 -2.61
C LEU A 20 4.69 5.55 -1.89
N GLY A 21 3.57 4.99 -1.43
CA GLY A 21 2.57 5.72 -0.64
C GLY A 21 3.14 6.27 0.67
N ALA A 22 3.90 5.46 1.42
CA ALA A 22 4.55 5.88 2.65
C ALA A 22 5.60 6.98 2.41
N LEU A 23 6.36 6.89 1.32
CA LEU A 23 7.35 7.90 0.94
C LEU A 23 6.67 9.23 0.57
N VAL A 24 5.60 9.19 -0.22
CA VAL A 24 4.81 10.38 -0.57
C VAL A 24 4.24 11.03 0.68
N ALA A 25 3.64 10.24 1.59
CA ALA A 25 3.10 10.72 2.84
C ALA A 25 4.19 11.32 3.75
N GLY A 26 5.35 10.68 3.85
CA GLY A 26 6.50 11.18 4.62
C GLY A 26 7.00 12.52 4.10
N ILE A 27 7.16 12.67 2.78
CA ILE A 27 7.55 13.95 2.16
C ILE A 27 6.49 15.02 2.38
N ALA A 28 5.20 14.67 2.30
CA ALA A 28 4.10 15.59 2.56
C ALA A 28 4.16 16.15 3.99
N VAL A 29 4.29 15.26 4.98
CA VAL A 29 4.38 15.63 6.40
C VAL A 29 5.62 16.48 6.66
N PHE A 30 6.78 16.12 6.08
CA PHE A 30 8.00 16.91 6.21
C PHE A 30 7.84 18.33 5.65
N ASN A 31 7.24 18.48 4.47
CA ASN A 31 7.00 19.81 3.88
C ASN A 31 5.98 20.62 4.69
N MET A 32 4.94 19.98 5.23
CA MET A 32 3.98 20.64 6.13
C MET A 32 4.64 21.12 7.43
N ALA A 33 5.49 20.30 8.04
CA ALA A 33 6.25 20.69 9.23
C ALA A 33 7.13 21.91 8.95
N LYS A 34 7.86 21.91 7.82
CA LYS A 34 8.67 23.06 7.40
C LYS A 34 7.84 24.33 7.21
N MET A 35 6.67 24.23 6.58
CA MET A 35 5.76 25.38 6.41
C MET A 35 5.23 25.88 7.76
N ASN A 36 4.91 24.97 8.67
CA ASN A 36 4.48 25.32 10.03
C ASN A 36 5.60 26.03 10.80
N ASP A 37 6.84 25.55 10.73
CA ASP A 37 7.98 26.18 11.40
C ASP A 37 8.23 27.61 10.87
N GLN A 38 8.06 27.83 9.56
CA GLN A 38 8.13 29.17 8.98
C GLN A 38 7.01 30.08 9.49
N ALA A 39 5.77 29.57 9.59
CA ALA A 39 4.64 30.35 10.12
C ALA A 39 4.84 30.68 11.61
N VAL A 40 5.33 29.73 12.41
CA VAL A 40 5.66 29.93 13.82
C VAL A 40 6.79 30.96 13.95
N SER A 41 7.83 30.88 13.11
CA SER A 41 8.94 31.83 13.13
C SER A 41 8.48 33.25 12.78
N ALA A 42 7.65 33.41 11.74
CA ALA A 42 7.08 34.69 11.35
C ALA A 42 6.29 35.36 12.49
N TYR A 43 5.56 34.57 13.29
CA TYR A 43 4.85 35.11 14.46
C TYR A 43 5.78 35.35 15.66
N GLN A 44 6.52 34.32 16.09
CA GLN A 44 7.28 34.34 17.33
C GLN A 44 8.53 35.23 17.27
N HIS A 45 9.19 35.31 16.12
CA HIS A 45 10.42 36.08 15.96
C HIS A 45 10.20 37.40 15.24
N ASP A 46 9.38 37.43 14.18
CA ASP A 46 9.26 38.63 13.36
C ASP A 46 8.16 39.56 13.86
N LEU A 47 6.91 39.10 13.93
CA LEU A 47 5.80 39.92 14.40
C LEU A 47 6.01 40.42 15.83
N LYS A 48 6.38 39.53 16.77
CA LYS A 48 6.68 39.94 18.15
C LYS A 48 7.88 40.87 18.23
N GLY A 49 8.91 40.65 17.41
CA GLY A 49 10.07 41.56 17.33
C GLY A 49 9.64 42.97 16.93
N ILE A 50 8.85 43.09 15.87
CA ILE A 50 8.27 44.36 15.41
C ILE A 50 7.42 44.99 16.52
N SER A 51 6.54 44.19 17.15
CA SER A 51 5.62 44.66 18.19
C SER A 51 6.37 45.25 19.38
N HIS A 52 7.35 44.53 19.93
CA HIS A 52 8.11 45.01 21.08
C HIS A 52 8.96 46.24 20.73
N SER A 53 9.58 46.28 19.55
CA SER A 53 10.34 47.46 19.09
C SER A 53 9.45 48.69 18.93
N LYS A 54 8.24 48.53 18.35
CA LYS A 54 7.28 49.63 18.21
C LYS A 54 6.68 50.06 19.54
N GLU A 55 6.38 49.13 20.45
CA GLU A 55 5.86 49.48 21.78
C GLU A 55 6.92 50.24 22.60
N ALA A 56 8.20 49.83 22.53
CA ALA A 56 9.30 50.60 23.14
C ALA A 56 9.37 52.04 22.60
N ASN A 57 9.15 52.22 21.29
CA ASN A 57 9.11 53.53 20.66
C ASN A 57 7.90 54.38 21.12
N ILE A 58 6.73 53.75 21.30
CA ILE A 58 5.56 54.40 21.90
C ILE A 58 5.85 54.84 23.36
N LYS A 59 6.56 54.01 24.14
CA LYS A 59 6.97 54.39 25.50
C LYS A 59 7.95 55.57 25.49
N LEU A 60 8.91 55.62 24.57
CA LEU A 60 9.79 56.78 24.38
C LEU A 60 9.00 58.08 24.15
N ILE A 61 7.98 58.04 23.29
CA ILE A 61 7.09 59.20 23.04
C ILE A 61 6.33 59.58 24.31
N THR A 62 5.90 58.59 25.10
CA THR A 62 5.23 58.82 26.38
C THR A 62 6.15 59.52 27.40
N ILE A 63 7.42 59.11 27.48
CA ILE A 63 8.42 59.78 28.32
C ILE A 63 8.54 61.25 27.93
N GLY A 64 8.70 61.55 26.63
CA GLY A 64 8.80 62.94 26.15
C GLY A 64 7.56 63.78 26.44
N ARG A 65 6.36 63.17 26.36
CA ARG A 65 5.10 63.83 26.71
C ARG A 65 5.01 64.12 28.22
N ALA A 66 5.39 63.16 29.06
CA ALA A 66 5.41 63.30 30.51
C ALA A 66 6.40 64.39 30.95
N MET A 67 7.62 64.38 30.41
CA MET A 67 8.63 65.43 30.69
C MET A 67 8.15 66.82 30.29
N ARG A 68 7.48 66.97 29.14
CA ARG A 68 6.82 68.23 28.77
C ARG A 68 5.74 68.64 29.78
N GLY A 69 4.93 67.69 30.23
CA GLY A 69 3.92 67.92 31.27
C GLY A 69 4.54 68.41 32.58
N GLU A 70 5.64 67.79 33.02
CA GLU A 70 6.37 68.19 34.23
C GLU A 70 6.94 69.61 34.14
N LEU A 71 7.55 69.97 33.00
CA LEU A 71 8.07 71.32 32.78
C LEU A 71 6.95 72.38 32.78
N LEU A 72 5.77 72.03 32.28
CA LEU A 72 4.62 72.94 32.17
C LEU A 72 3.74 72.97 33.42
N ALA A 73 3.88 72.00 34.34
CA ALA A 73 3.06 71.89 35.54
C ALA A 73 3.17 73.12 36.44
N SER A 74 2.03 73.50 37.03
CA SER A 74 1.90 74.69 37.89
C SER A 74 1.97 74.34 39.38
N THR A 75 1.82 73.06 39.74
CA THR A 75 1.85 72.60 41.14
C THR A 75 2.83 71.45 41.34
N ALA A 76 3.35 71.31 42.56
CA ALA A 76 4.24 70.20 42.93
C ALA A 76 3.56 68.83 42.72
N GLN A 77 2.24 68.74 42.97
CA GLN A 77 1.49 67.51 42.74
C GLN A 77 1.41 67.12 41.26
N GLN A 78 1.20 68.10 40.36
CA GLN A 78 1.21 67.86 38.92
C GLN A 78 2.61 67.46 38.44
N LYS A 79 3.67 68.15 38.90
CA LYS A 79 5.06 67.78 38.59
C LYS A 79 5.33 66.34 38.99
N LYS A 80 4.99 65.95 40.22
CA LYS A 80 5.16 64.58 40.70
C LYS A 80 4.40 63.57 39.85
N SER A 81 3.14 63.85 39.49
CA SER A 81 2.36 62.94 38.65
C SER A 81 2.99 62.71 37.27
N PHE A 82 3.52 63.76 36.63
CA PHE A 82 4.22 63.61 35.36
C PHE A 82 5.58 62.92 35.51
N SER A 83 6.31 63.17 36.59
CA SER A 83 7.53 62.45 36.92
C SER A 83 7.27 60.95 37.08
N ASP A 84 6.27 60.56 37.86
CA ASP A 84 5.90 59.16 38.06
C ASP A 84 5.46 58.49 36.72
N GLN A 85 4.82 59.24 35.82
CA GLN A 85 4.49 58.77 34.46
C GLN A 85 5.73 58.57 33.58
N ALA A 86 6.71 59.48 33.66
CA ALA A 86 7.97 59.36 32.92
C ALA A 86 8.76 58.12 33.38
N ASP A 87 8.89 57.93 34.70
CA ASP A 87 9.57 56.79 35.29
C ASP A 87 8.89 55.46 34.91
N SER A 88 7.56 55.42 34.98
CA SER A 88 6.78 54.23 34.58
C SER A 88 6.96 53.92 33.08
N ALA A 89 6.91 54.94 32.22
CA ALA A 89 7.12 54.76 30.79
C ALA A 89 8.56 54.32 30.47
N GLN A 90 9.56 54.84 31.18
CA GLN A 90 10.96 54.40 31.06
C GLN A 90 11.13 52.93 31.47
N ALA A 91 10.52 52.50 32.58
CA ALA A 91 10.53 51.10 33.00
C ALA A 91 9.88 50.18 31.95
N SER A 92 8.71 50.56 31.42
CA SER A 92 8.05 49.80 30.35
C SER A 92 8.86 49.80 29.04
N MET A 93 9.57 50.89 28.71
CA MET A 93 10.46 50.90 27.53
C MET A 93 11.54 49.83 27.66
N HIS A 94 12.17 49.72 28.83
CA HIS A 94 13.15 48.67 29.12
C HIS A 94 12.56 47.27 29.07
N GLU A 95 11.36 47.08 29.61
CA GLU A 95 10.66 45.80 29.54
C GLU A 95 10.46 45.35 28.08
N GLN A 96 9.99 46.26 27.21
CA GLN A 96 9.81 45.97 25.80
C GLN A 96 11.14 45.71 25.08
N LEU A 97 12.20 46.45 25.39
CA LEU A 97 13.54 46.19 24.84
C LEU A 97 14.08 44.83 25.28
N ASN A 98 13.91 44.46 26.54
CA ASN A 98 14.34 43.16 27.05
C ASN A 98 13.56 42.00 26.42
N ALA A 99 12.26 42.18 26.18
CA ALA A 99 11.43 41.22 25.46
C ALA A 99 11.80 41.13 23.96
N ALA A 100 12.19 42.26 23.34
CA ALA A 100 12.62 42.31 21.95
C ALA A 100 13.97 41.63 21.73
N ARG A 101 14.95 41.84 22.63
CA ARG A 101 16.34 41.39 22.50
C ARG A 101 16.53 39.93 22.04
N PRO A 102 15.91 38.91 22.66
CA PRO A 102 16.09 37.51 22.24
C PRO A 102 15.54 37.20 20.85
N LEU A 103 14.75 38.10 20.26
CA LEU A 103 14.16 37.93 18.93
C LEU A 103 15.12 38.39 17.82
N PHE A 104 16.21 39.11 18.15
CA PHE A 104 17.24 39.57 17.23
C PHE A 104 18.49 38.69 17.31
N VAL A 105 18.45 37.54 16.64
CA VAL A 105 19.51 36.51 16.71
C VAL A 105 20.56 36.59 15.58
N THR A 106 20.33 37.43 14.57
CA THR A 106 21.28 37.59 13.46
C THR A 106 22.46 38.47 13.89
N PRO A 107 23.67 38.32 13.31
CA PRO A 107 24.81 39.17 13.63
C PRO A 107 24.49 40.66 13.49
N GLY A 108 23.77 41.05 12.44
CA GLY A 108 23.32 42.43 12.23
C GLY A 108 22.27 42.89 13.24
N GLY A 109 21.35 42.02 13.67
CA GLY A 109 20.37 42.33 14.70
C GLY A 109 21.02 42.52 16.08
N ILE A 110 21.97 41.66 16.45
CA ILE A 110 22.73 41.76 17.70
C ILE A 110 23.54 43.07 17.74
N ALA A 111 24.23 43.40 16.65
CA ALA A 111 24.98 44.65 16.55
C ALA A 111 24.07 45.88 16.66
N LEU A 112 22.93 45.89 15.96
CA LEU A 112 21.96 46.98 16.04
C LEU A 112 21.37 47.14 17.45
N PHE A 113 21.13 46.03 18.16
CA PHE A 113 20.65 46.09 19.54
C PHE A 113 21.70 46.69 20.49
N ALA A 114 22.99 46.40 20.29
CA ALA A 114 24.06 47.02 21.07
C ALA A 114 24.14 48.55 20.83
N GLU A 115 23.90 48.99 19.60
CA GLU A 115 23.80 50.42 19.29
C GLU A 115 22.58 51.08 19.94
N VAL A 116 21.44 50.36 19.99
CA VAL A 116 20.24 50.79 20.72
C VAL A 116 20.56 50.96 22.21
N ASP A 117 21.19 49.98 22.84
CA ASP A 117 21.57 50.03 24.25
C ASP A 117 22.45 51.25 24.56
N GLN A 118 23.47 51.48 23.73
CA GLN A 118 24.34 52.64 23.87
C GLN A 118 23.58 53.96 23.73
N THR A 119 22.65 54.03 22.76
CA THR A 119 21.88 55.24 22.48
C THR A 119 20.85 55.51 23.59
N VAL A 120 20.22 54.47 24.12
CA VAL A 120 19.30 54.54 25.27
C VAL A 120 20.04 55.04 26.50
N ALA A 121 21.21 54.49 26.84
CA ALA A 121 21.99 54.96 27.99
C ALA A 121 22.35 56.46 27.90
N GLN A 122 22.68 56.95 26.70
CA GLN A 122 22.93 58.38 26.47
C GLN A 122 21.65 59.22 26.65
N PHE A 123 20.52 58.74 26.15
CA PHE A 123 19.22 59.37 26.35
C PHE A 123 18.85 59.43 27.83
N GLU A 124 19.03 58.35 28.59
CA GLU A 124 18.71 58.28 30.01
C GLU A 124 19.55 59.23 30.86
N THR A 125 20.81 59.43 30.47
CA THR A 125 21.66 60.45 31.10
C THR A 125 21.07 61.85 30.92
N GLN A 126 20.58 62.19 29.72
CA GLN A 126 19.93 63.47 29.46
C GLN A 126 18.54 63.56 30.13
N LEU A 127 17.78 62.46 30.18
CA LEU A 127 16.49 62.38 30.86
C LEU A 127 16.65 62.68 32.36
N ALA A 128 17.61 62.04 33.03
CA ALA A 128 17.89 62.28 34.44
C ALA A 128 18.35 63.72 34.72
N GLN A 129 19.12 64.32 33.80
CA GLN A 129 19.51 65.73 33.88
C GLN A 129 18.30 66.65 33.72
N LEU A 130 17.43 66.39 32.74
CA LEU A 130 16.21 67.17 32.53
C LEU A 130 15.28 67.08 33.74
N HIS A 131 15.14 65.90 34.33
CA HIS A 131 14.37 65.69 35.57
C HIS A 131 14.88 66.59 36.70
N LYS A 132 16.20 66.60 36.94
CA LYS A 132 16.82 67.47 37.95
C LYS A 132 16.53 68.96 37.69
N MET A 133 16.60 69.39 36.43
CA MET A 133 16.33 70.78 36.05
C MET A 133 14.85 71.13 36.21
N ALA A 134 13.92 70.21 35.95
CA ALA A 134 12.48 70.41 36.10
C ALA A 134 12.03 70.61 37.57
N GLN A 135 12.83 70.13 38.53
CA GLN A 135 12.59 70.33 39.96
C GLN A 135 13.02 71.72 40.46
N LEU A 136 13.84 72.45 39.71
CA LEU A 136 14.25 73.80 40.08
C LEU A 136 13.08 74.79 39.96
N GLU A 137 13.07 75.78 40.86
CA GLU A 137 12.08 76.86 40.86
C GLU A 137 12.68 78.16 40.32
N GLY A 138 11.82 79.06 39.82
CA GLY A 138 12.20 80.34 39.22
C GLY A 138 12.12 80.35 37.69
N ALA A 139 11.83 81.54 37.13
CA ALA A 139 11.60 81.71 35.70
C ALA A 139 12.84 81.37 34.85
N GLU A 140 14.03 81.77 35.30
CA GLU A 140 15.29 81.51 34.61
C GLU A 140 15.66 80.01 34.59
N ALA A 141 15.49 79.32 35.73
CA ALA A 141 15.72 77.88 35.82
C ALA A 141 14.75 77.11 34.91
N LYS A 142 13.47 77.52 34.89
CA LYS A 142 12.45 76.94 34.01
C LYS A 142 12.80 77.14 32.53
N GLN A 143 13.27 78.34 32.14
CA GLN A 143 13.69 78.60 30.76
C GLN A 143 14.89 77.74 30.37
N THR A 144 15.91 77.65 31.25
CA THR A 144 17.09 76.80 31.02
C THR A 144 16.71 75.32 30.84
N ALA A 145 15.74 74.82 31.62
CA ALA A 145 15.23 73.46 31.49
C ALA A 145 14.49 73.22 30.15
N ILE A 146 13.72 74.20 29.68
CA ILE A 146 13.04 74.15 28.38
C ILE A 146 14.08 74.15 27.24
N ASP A 147 15.08 75.02 27.30
CA ASP A 147 16.12 75.10 26.26
C ASP A 147 16.92 73.79 26.18
N PHE A 148 17.23 73.19 27.34
CA PHE A 148 17.85 71.87 27.41
C PHE A 148 16.93 70.76 26.86
N ALA A 149 15.62 70.82 27.15
CA ALA A 149 14.64 69.87 26.63
C ALA A 149 14.56 69.90 25.09
N LEU A 150 14.59 71.10 24.50
CA LEU A 150 14.49 71.30 23.04
C LEU A 150 15.80 70.99 22.29
N THR A 151 16.92 70.87 23.00
CA THR A 151 18.25 70.64 22.41
C THR A 151 18.80 69.27 22.81
N GLY A 152 19.53 69.18 23.93
CA GLY A 152 20.26 67.99 24.36
C GLY A 152 19.36 66.77 24.55
N TYR A 153 18.23 66.94 25.22
CA TYR A 153 17.24 65.86 25.41
C TYR A 153 16.60 65.44 24.10
N ALA A 154 16.03 66.38 23.33
CA ALA A 154 15.36 66.08 22.06
C ALA A 154 16.29 65.38 21.06
N ALA A 155 17.55 65.80 20.96
CA ALA A 155 18.52 65.17 20.07
C ALA A 155 18.77 63.70 20.43
N LYS A 156 18.86 63.36 21.72
CA LYS A 156 19.03 61.96 22.15
C LYS A 156 17.74 61.15 22.03
N ALA A 157 16.58 61.74 22.32
CA ALA A 157 15.29 61.09 22.10
C ALA A 157 15.09 60.72 20.62
N ASN A 158 15.37 61.65 19.70
CA ASN A 158 15.29 61.42 18.26
C ASN A 158 16.29 60.34 17.79
N ALA A 159 17.47 60.26 18.42
CA ALA A 159 18.44 59.20 18.12
C ALA A 159 17.92 57.82 18.54
N VAL A 160 17.29 57.70 19.72
CA VAL A 160 16.64 56.46 20.15
C VAL A 160 15.50 56.10 19.20
N ASP A 161 14.64 57.08 18.86
CA ASP A 161 13.53 56.90 17.91
C ASP A 161 13.99 56.33 16.57
N ALA A 162 15.05 56.90 15.99
CA ALA A 162 15.63 56.42 14.74
C ALA A 162 16.14 54.97 14.86
N LYS A 163 16.78 54.61 15.98
CA LYS A 163 17.29 53.24 16.21
C LYS A 163 16.17 52.23 16.44
N LEU A 164 15.11 52.58 17.17
CA LEU A 164 13.95 51.71 17.36
C LEU A 164 13.18 51.51 16.05
N THR A 165 13.07 52.56 15.23
CA THR A 165 12.51 52.47 13.88
C THR A 165 13.33 51.52 13.02
N GLU A 166 14.66 51.58 13.09
CA GLU A 166 15.54 50.70 12.34
C GLU A 166 15.39 49.23 12.76
N LEU A 167 15.24 48.93 14.06
CA LEU A 167 14.92 47.57 14.53
C LEU A 167 13.62 47.04 13.91
N GLY A 168 12.57 47.87 13.90
CA GLY A 168 11.29 47.53 13.29
C GLY A 168 11.43 47.25 11.79
N LYS A 169 12.11 48.14 11.06
CA LYS A 169 12.36 48.00 9.60
C LYS A 169 13.17 46.76 9.25
N GLN A 170 14.20 46.44 10.03
CA GLN A 170 15.01 45.25 9.81
C GLN A 170 14.13 43.98 9.88
N LYS A 171 13.21 43.94 10.83
CA LYS A 171 12.27 42.82 10.99
C LYS A 171 11.18 42.80 9.93
N GLU A 172 10.63 43.94 9.55
CA GLU A 172 9.68 44.05 8.43
C GLU A 172 10.33 43.58 7.11
N ALA A 173 11.59 43.96 6.86
CA ALA A 173 12.33 43.49 5.69
C ALA A 173 12.60 41.98 5.72
N ALA A 174 12.96 41.43 6.89
CA ALA A 174 13.13 39.98 7.07
C ALA A 174 11.81 39.23 6.82
N ALA A 175 10.69 39.73 7.34
CA ALA A 175 9.37 39.16 7.14
C ALA A 175 8.95 39.19 5.66
N ALA A 176 9.20 40.29 4.95
CA ALA A 176 8.91 40.41 3.51
C ALA A 176 9.73 39.42 2.67
N LEU A 177 11.01 39.21 3.00
CA LEU A 177 11.85 38.18 2.37
C LEU A 177 11.35 36.77 2.68
N ALA A 178 10.91 36.53 3.91
CA ALA A 178 10.34 35.24 4.32
C ALA A 178 9.02 34.93 3.59
N GLU A 179 8.15 35.93 3.41
CA GLU A 179 6.91 35.82 2.63
C GLU A 179 7.19 35.46 1.16
N ALA A 180 8.09 36.21 0.52
CA ALA A 180 8.51 35.94 -0.86
C ALA A 180 9.09 34.52 -1.02
N GLY A 181 9.88 34.07 -0.04
CA GLY A 181 10.39 32.71 0.05
C GLY A 181 9.29 31.66 0.27
N ALA A 182 8.30 31.94 1.11
CA ALA A 182 7.21 31.03 1.46
C ALA A 182 6.35 30.69 0.23
N GLY A 183 6.03 31.68 -0.61
CA GLY A 183 5.29 31.44 -1.86
C GLY A 183 6.05 30.52 -2.84
N ARG A 184 7.38 30.66 -2.92
CA ARG A 184 8.23 29.78 -3.72
C ARG A 184 8.31 28.37 -3.15
N ILE A 185 8.47 28.24 -1.84
CA ILE A 185 8.51 26.95 -1.15
C ILE A 185 7.17 26.22 -1.34
N TYR A 186 6.04 26.90 -1.14
CA TYR A 186 4.72 26.33 -1.33
C TYR A 186 4.50 25.82 -2.76
N SER A 187 4.80 26.65 -3.78
CA SER A 187 4.62 26.26 -5.18
C SER A 187 5.51 25.10 -5.60
N ASN A 188 6.77 25.07 -5.16
CA ASN A 188 7.70 23.96 -5.41
C ASN A 188 7.24 22.68 -4.71
N SER A 189 6.87 22.76 -3.42
CA SER A 189 6.36 21.63 -2.64
C SER A 189 5.07 21.05 -3.26
N ARG A 190 4.15 21.93 -3.68
CA ARG A 190 2.91 21.51 -4.35
C ARG A 190 3.20 20.79 -5.67
N THR A 191 4.10 21.33 -6.49
CA THR A 191 4.45 20.73 -7.78
C THR A 191 5.12 19.37 -7.59
N LEU A 192 6.08 19.27 -6.66
CA LEU A 192 6.72 18.00 -6.31
C LEU A 192 5.69 16.96 -5.82
N MET A 193 4.76 17.36 -4.95
CA MET A 193 3.69 16.48 -4.47
C MET A 193 2.80 15.97 -5.60
N ILE A 194 2.38 16.84 -6.53
CA ILE A 194 1.58 16.44 -7.70
C ILE A 194 2.35 15.42 -8.55
N VAL A 195 3.64 15.70 -8.84
CA VAL A 195 4.49 14.80 -9.63
C VAL A 195 4.66 13.44 -8.93
N LEU A 196 4.89 13.42 -7.62
CA LEU A 196 5.05 12.17 -6.86
C LEU A 196 3.75 11.36 -6.80
N VAL A 197 2.60 12.02 -6.61
CA VAL A 197 1.28 11.35 -6.61
C VAL A 197 0.97 10.78 -7.99
N LEU A 198 1.09 11.58 -9.05
CA LEU A 198 0.84 11.10 -10.42
C LEU A 198 1.84 10.02 -10.84
N GLY A 199 3.11 10.18 -10.47
CA GLY A 199 4.17 9.20 -10.74
C GLY A 199 3.92 7.86 -10.03
N SER A 200 3.55 7.88 -8.74
CA SER A 200 3.21 6.66 -7.99
C SER A 200 1.95 5.98 -8.51
N LEU A 201 0.94 6.76 -8.94
CA LEU A 201 -0.26 6.22 -9.59
C LEU A 201 0.08 5.54 -10.92
N ALA A 202 0.85 6.21 -11.77
CA ALA A 202 1.30 5.66 -13.05
C ALA A 202 2.15 4.39 -12.87
N ALA A 203 3.06 4.38 -11.90
CA ALA A 203 3.85 3.21 -11.54
C ALA A 203 2.98 2.05 -11.06
N SER A 204 1.97 2.33 -10.22
CA SER A 204 1.03 1.31 -9.71
C SER A 204 0.21 0.69 -10.84
N ILE A 205 -0.33 1.50 -11.74
CA ILE A 205 -1.06 1.03 -12.94
C ILE A 205 -0.12 0.19 -13.83
N GLY A 206 1.10 0.68 -14.08
CA GLY A 206 2.09 -0.02 -14.89
C GLY A 206 2.47 -1.39 -14.32
N LEU A 207 2.72 -1.47 -13.01
CA LEU A 207 3.00 -2.73 -12.30
C LEU A 207 1.80 -3.68 -12.35
N GLY A 208 0.58 -3.17 -12.14
CA GLY A 208 -0.65 -3.96 -12.23
C GLY A 208 -0.83 -4.57 -13.62
N LEU A 209 -0.69 -3.77 -14.68
CA LEU A 209 -0.77 -4.25 -16.06
C LEU A 209 0.33 -5.26 -16.39
N TRP A 210 1.55 -5.05 -15.91
CA TRP A 210 2.67 -5.96 -16.12
C TRP A 210 2.43 -7.33 -15.47
N ILE A 211 1.94 -7.35 -14.22
CA ILE A 211 1.61 -8.60 -13.51
C ILE A 211 0.45 -9.31 -14.17
N THR A 212 -0.65 -8.61 -14.46
CA THR A 212 -1.84 -9.20 -15.08
C THR A 212 -1.50 -9.81 -16.43
N ARG A 213 -0.71 -9.12 -17.28
CA ARG A 213 -0.22 -9.67 -18.55
C ARG A 213 0.68 -10.90 -18.34
N GLY A 214 1.58 -10.85 -17.36
CA GLY A 214 2.44 -11.98 -17.03
C GLY A 214 1.66 -13.22 -16.60
N LEU A 215 0.67 -13.04 -15.73
CA LEU A 215 -0.13 -14.13 -15.16
C LEU A 215 -1.08 -14.73 -16.20
N THR A 216 -1.80 -13.88 -16.94
CA THR A 216 -2.67 -14.34 -18.05
C THR A 216 -1.87 -15.04 -19.14
N ARG A 217 -0.61 -14.64 -19.40
CA ARG A 217 0.29 -15.35 -20.32
C ARG A 217 0.66 -16.74 -19.79
N GLN A 218 1.05 -16.87 -18.52
CA GLN A 218 1.39 -18.15 -17.90
C GLN A 218 0.20 -19.12 -17.83
N LEU A 219 -1.00 -18.60 -17.57
CA LEU A 219 -2.21 -19.40 -17.53
C LEU A 219 -2.68 -19.83 -18.94
N GLY A 220 -2.31 -19.08 -19.98
CA GLY A 220 -2.78 -19.34 -21.35
C GLY A 220 -4.14 -18.73 -21.66
N GLY A 221 -4.88 -18.26 -20.65
CA GLY A 221 -6.21 -17.68 -20.77
C GLY A 221 -6.70 -17.08 -19.47
N GLU A 222 -8.01 -16.92 -19.33
CA GLU A 222 -8.63 -16.46 -18.10
C GLU A 222 -8.62 -17.57 -17.03
N PRO A 223 -8.33 -17.25 -15.75
CA PRO A 223 -8.33 -18.24 -14.68
C PRO A 223 -9.67 -19.00 -14.54
N GLY A 224 -10.80 -18.30 -14.70
CA GLY A 224 -12.13 -18.91 -14.62
C GLY A 224 -12.36 -19.99 -15.69
N TYR A 225 -11.87 -19.75 -16.91
CA TYR A 225 -11.93 -20.73 -17.99
C TYR A 225 -11.12 -21.99 -17.67
N ALA A 226 -9.92 -21.83 -17.10
CA ALA A 226 -9.10 -22.96 -16.68
C ALA A 226 -9.79 -23.80 -15.57
N VAL A 227 -10.44 -23.14 -14.61
CA VAL A 227 -11.20 -23.84 -13.56
C VAL A 227 -12.38 -24.62 -14.14
N ASP A 228 -13.14 -24.02 -15.05
CA ASP A 228 -14.29 -24.67 -15.71
C ASP A 228 -13.87 -25.90 -16.52
N MET A 229 -12.80 -25.80 -17.32
CA MET A 229 -12.27 -26.93 -18.08
C MET A 229 -11.72 -28.04 -17.18
N ALA A 230 -11.07 -27.68 -16.05
CA ALA A 230 -10.61 -28.67 -15.08
C ALA A 230 -11.79 -29.43 -14.45
N ALA A 231 -12.88 -28.72 -14.12
CA ALA A 231 -14.09 -29.31 -13.56
C ALA A 231 -14.78 -30.26 -14.56
N ALA A 232 -14.87 -29.87 -15.84
CA ALA A 232 -15.42 -30.72 -16.90
C ALA A 232 -14.62 -32.03 -17.04
N ILE A 233 -13.27 -31.94 -17.07
CA ILE A 233 -12.41 -33.13 -17.10
C ILE A 233 -12.62 -34.01 -15.86
N ALA A 234 -12.69 -33.42 -14.67
CA ALA A 234 -12.92 -34.15 -13.43
C ALA A 234 -14.29 -34.86 -13.40
N ALA A 235 -15.29 -34.30 -14.07
CA ALA A 235 -16.60 -34.91 -14.26
C ALA A 235 -16.65 -35.97 -15.38
N GLY A 236 -15.53 -36.21 -16.08
CA GLY A 236 -15.45 -37.16 -17.20
C GLY A 236 -15.94 -36.60 -18.53
N GLU A 237 -16.27 -35.31 -18.62
CA GLU A 237 -16.70 -34.65 -19.84
C GLU A 237 -15.50 -34.28 -20.71
N LEU A 238 -14.98 -35.26 -21.47
CA LEU A 238 -13.77 -35.09 -22.29
C LEU A 238 -14.04 -34.60 -23.73
N SER A 239 -15.31 -34.40 -24.09
CA SER A 239 -15.73 -33.93 -25.42
C SER A 239 -15.44 -32.44 -25.67
N ARG A 240 -15.30 -31.64 -24.60
CA ARG A 240 -14.95 -30.21 -24.70
C ARG A 240 -13.46 -30.05 -25.01
N THR A 241 -13.14 -29.41 -26.13
CA THR A 241 -11.77 -29.05 -26.47
C THR A 241 -11.33 -27.79 -25.71
N ILE A 242 -10.13 -27.78 -25.15
CA ILE A 242 -9.58 -26.60 -24.49
C ILE A 242 -8.93 -25.69 -25.54
N THR A 243 -9.49 -24.50 -25.72
CA THR A 243 -8.94 -23.50 -26.63
C THR A 243 -7.71 -22.86 -26.02
N THR A 244 -6.56 -23.05 -26.68
CA THR A 244 -5.28 -22.43 -26.31
C THR A 244 -4.97 -21.26 -27.24
N ARG A 245 -4.04 -20.39 -26.81
CA ARG A 245 -3.60 -19.28 -27.68
C ARG A 245 -2.75 -19.83 -28.84
N PRO A 246 -2.79 -19.17 -30.02
CA PRO A 246 -1.92 -19.55 -31.13
C PRO A 246 -0.44 -19.57 -30.73
N GLY A 247 0.26 -20.67 -31.00
CA GLY A 247 1.68 -20.85 -30.67
C GLY A 247 1.98 -21.08 -29.18
N ASP A 248 0.97 -21.33 -28.35
CA ASP A 248 1.16 -21.68 -26.94
C ASP A 248 1.63 -23.13 -26.77
N THR A 249 2.76 -23.31 -26.09
CA THR A 249 3.39 -24.62 -25.88
C THR A 249 3.73 -24.89 -24.42
N SER A 250 3.37 -23.99 -23.50
CA SER A 250 3.86 -24.06 -22.11
C SER A 250 2.88 -23.58 -21.06
N SER A 251 1.72 -23.03 -21.45
CA SER A 251 0.76 -22.55 -20.48
C SER A 251 0.06 -23.69 -19.73
N LEU A 252 -0.62 -23.32 -18.65
CA LEU A 252 -1.50 -24.23 -17.93
C LEU A 252 -2.58 -24.82 -18.85
N LEU A 253 -3.27 -23.98 -19.66
CA LEU A 253 -4.28 -24.47 -20.59
C LEU A 253 -3.72 -25.44 -21.64
N PHE A 254 -2.50 -25.20 -22.14
CA PHE A 254 -1.83 -26.14 -23.03
C PHE A 254 -1.56 -27.49 -22.36
N ALA A 255 -1.03 -27.48 -21.14
CA ALA A 255 -0.80 -28.71 -20.39
C ALA A 255 -2.11 -29.45 -20.07
N MET A 256 -3.19 -28.72 -19.78
CA MET A 256 -4.51 -29.30 -19.56
C MET A 256 -5.12 -29.92 -20.83
N GLU A 257 -4.93 -29.31 -22.00
CA GLU A 257 -5.38 -29.90 -23.27
C GLU A 257 -4.62 -31.20 -23.57
N ALA A 258 -3.31 -31.23 -23.32
CA ALA A 258 -2.52 -32.45 -23.45
C ALA A 258 -3.00 -33.56 -22.49
N MET A 259 -3.32 -33.20 -21.24
CA MET A 259 -3.91 -34.13 -20.26
C MET A 259 -5.26 -34.67 -20.74
N ARG A 260 -6.17 -33.79 -21.19
CA ARG A 260 -7.48 -34.17 -21.76
C ARG A 260 -7.31 -35.14 -22.93
N ALA A 261 -6.44 -34.81 -23.89
CA ALA A 261 -6.19 -35.64 -25.06
C ALA A 261 -5.66 -37.04 -24.69
N SER A 262 -4.77 -37.12 -23.68
CA SER A 262 -4.28 -38.39 -23.16
C SER A 262 -5.41 -39.22 -22.52
N LEU A 263 -6.30 -38.58 -21.74
CA LEU A 263 -7.45 -39.26 -21.13
C LEU A 263 -8.42 -39.78 -22.19
N VAL A 264 -8.70 -39.01 -23.25
CA VAL A 264 -9.53 -39.47 -24.38
C VAL A 264 -8.94 -40.73 -25.01
N ASN A 265 -7.63 -40.76 -25.24
CA ASN A 265 -6.96 -41.93 -25.82
C ASN A 265 -7.04 -43.16 -24.92
N ILE A 266 -6.86 -42.99 -23.60
CA ILE A 266 -7.00 -44.09 -22.64
C ILE A 266 -8.43 -44.64 -22.64
N VAL A 267 -9.44 -43.77 -22.54
CA VAL A 267 -10.86 -44.18 -22.55
C VAL A 267 -11.21 -44.90 -23.85
N ARG A 268 -10.70 -44.41 -24.99
CA ARG A 268 -10.89 -45.06 -26.29
C ARG A 268 -10.29 -46.47 -26.31
N GLN A 269 -9.05 -46.63 -25.85
CA GLN A 269 -8.37 -47.93 -25.80
C GLN A 269 -9.09 -48.92 -24.88
N VAL A 270 -9.59 -48.45 -23.72
CA VAL A 270 -10.42 -49.28 -22.82
C VAL A 270 -11.69 -49.72 -23.52
N ARG A 271 -12.38 -48.82 -24.24
CA ARG A 271 -13.62 -49.15 -24.97
C ARG A 271 -13.38 -50.17 -26.09
N GLU A 272 -12.33 -49.98 -26.89
CA GLU A 272 -11.92 -50.94 -27.93
C GLU A 272 -11.60 -52.32 -27.33
N GLY A 273 -10.90 -52.35 -26.18
CA GLY A 273 -10.64 -53.58 -25.43
C GLY A 273 -11.91 -54.26 -24.93
N THR A 274 -12.87 -53.50 -24.38
CA THR A 274 -14.15 -54.04 -23.91
C THR A 274 -15.01 -54.57 -25.06
N ASP A 275 -15.01 -53.92 -26.23
CA ASP A 275 -15.73 -54.39 -27.41
C ASP A 275 -15.13 -55.71 -27.94
N THR A 276 -13.81 -55.84 -27.87
CA THR A 276 -13.10 -57.09 -28.19
C THR A 276 -13.47 -58.21 -27.23
N ILE A 277 -13.49 -57.94 -25.92
CA ILE A 277 -13.91 -58.90 -24.89
C ILE A 277 -15.37 -59.31 -25.08
N ALA A 278 -16.27 -58.36 -25.37
CA ALA A 278 -17.67 -58.65 -25.63
C ALA A 278 -17.84 -59.58 -26.84
N THR A 279 -17.13 -59.29 -27.94
CA THR A 279 -17.13 -60.12 -29.15
C THR A 279 -16.62 -61.53 -28.87
N ALA A 280 -15.47 -61.66 -28.17
CA ALA A 280 -14.90 -62.95 -27.79
C ALA A 280 -15.85 -63.74 -26.86
N SER A 281 -16.51 -63.05 -25.93
CA SER A 281 -17.50 -63.67 -25.03
C SER A 281 -18.71 -64.20 -25.79
N SER A 282 -19.21 -63.47 -26.80
CA SER A 282 -20.27 -63.96 -27.69
C SER A 282 -19.84 -65.18 -28.51
N GLN A 283 -18.60 -65.21 -29.00
CA GLN A 283 -18.04 -66.37 -29.70
C GLN A 283 -17.91 -67.60 -28.79
N ILE A 284 -17.45 -67.41 -27.54
CA ILE A 284 -17.39 -68.47 -26.53
C ILE A 284 -18.79 -69.01 -26.24
N ALA A 285 -19.77 -68.13 -26.05
CA ALA A 285 -21.15 -68.53 -25.80
C ALA A 285 -21.72 -69.37 -26.97
N ALA A 286 -21.49 -68.94 -28.22
CA ALA A 286 -21.89 -69.70 -29.40
C ALA A 286 -21.17 -71.06 -29.49
N GLY A 287 -19.87 -71.09 -29.23
CA GLY A 287 -19.07 -72.33 -29.21
C GLY A 287 -19.50 -73.31 -28.13
N ASN A 288 -19.86 -72.83 -26.94
CA ASN A 288 -20.41 -73.67 -25.87
C ASN A 288 -21.77 -74.26 -26.25
N LEU A 289 -22.59 -73.51 -27.01
CA LEU A 289 -23.90 -73.99 -27.45
C LEU A 289 -23.77 -75.10 -28.51
N ASP A 290 -22.84 -74.96 -29.46
CA ASP A 290 -22.47 -76.01 -30.41
C ASP A 290 -21.93 -77.27 -29.70
N LEU A 291 -21.01 -77.08 -28.75
CA LEU A 291 -20.45 -78.20 -27.97
C LEU A 291 -21.52 -78.91 -27.15
N SER A 292 -22.46 -78.17 -26.54
CA SER A 292 -23.61 -78.74 -25.82
C SER A 292 -24.46 -79.59 -26.76
N SER A 293 -24.80 -79.08 -27.95
CA SER A 293 -25.59 -79.82 -28.96
C SER A 293 -24.88 -81.10 -29.43
N ARG A 294 -23.57 -81.04 -29.68
CA ARG A 294 -22.77 -82.23 -30.03
C ARG A 294 -22.69 -83.24 -28.88
N THR A 295 -22.62 -82.76 -27.65
CA THR A 295 -22.61 -83.62 -26.45
C THR A 295 -23.96 -84.33 -26.29
N GLU A 296 -25.08 -83.64 -26.53
CA GLU A 296 -26.42 -84.24 -26.55
C GLU A 296 -26.56 -85.29 -27.67
N GLN A 297 -26.09 -84.98 -28.88
CA GLN A 297 -26.12 -85.93 -29.98
C GLN A 297 -25.25 -87.17 -29.69
N GLN A 298 -24.05 -86.97 -29.13
CA GLN A 298 -23.17 -88.07 -28.75
C GLN A 298 -23.78 -88.93 -27.64
N ALA A 299 -24.43 -88.31 -26.65
CA ALA A 299 -25.17 -89.03 -25.62
C ALA A 299 -26.29 -89.90 -26.23
N SER A 300 -27.04 -89.36 -27.20
CA SER A 300 -28.06 -90.11 -27.94
C SER A 300 -27.49 -91.28 -28.75
N SER A 301 -26.36 -91.10 -29.44
CA SER A 301 -25.69 -92.21 -30.15
C SER A 301 -25.16 -93.29 -29.19
N LEU A 302 -24.70 -92.90 -28.01
CA LEU A 302 -24.30 -93.84 -26.95
C LEU A 302 -25.50 -94.61 -26.40
N GLU A 303 -26.66 -93.96 -26.26
CA GLU A 303 -27.92 -94.61 -25.88
C GLU A 303 -28.38 -95.63 -26.94
N GLU A 304 -28.31 -95.28 -28.22
CA GLU A 304 -28.61 -96.19 -29.34
C GLU A 304 -27.63 -97.37 -29.40
N THR A 305 -26.35 -97.13 -29.14
CA THR A 305 -25.33 -98.19 -29.03
C THR A 305 -25.61 -99.11 -27.84
N ALA A 306 -25.97 -98.55 -26.69
CA ALA A 306 -26.33 -99.33 -25.50
C ALA A 306 -27.57 -100.20 -25.77
N SER A 307 -28.61 -99.65 -26.41
CA SER A 307 -29.80 -100.39 -26.82
C SER A 307 -29.48 -101.50 -27.83
N SER A 308 -28.64 -101.21 -28.83
CA SER A 308 -28.16 -102.23 -29.78
C SER A 308 -27.37 -103.34 -29.09
N MET A 309 -26.58 -103.00 -28.06
CA MET A 309 -25.86 -103.98 -27.24
C MET A 309 -26.81 -104.82 -26.37
N GLU A 310 -27.91 -104.26 -25.87
CA GLU A 310 -28.97 -105.03 -25.20
C GLU A 310 -29.64 -106.02 -26.16
N GLU A 311 -29.98 -105.57 -27.38
CA GLU A 311 -30.58 -106.43 -28.41
C GLU A 311 -29.63 -107.53 -28.89
N LEU A 312 -28.35 -107.20 -29.09
CA LEU A 312 -27.29 -108.19 -29.37
C LEU A 312 -27.13 -109.18 -28.22
N THR A 313 -27.11 -108.70 -26.97
CA THR A 313 -27.03 -109.58 -25.79
C THR A 313 -28.22 -110.53 -25.73
N SER A 314 -29.43 -110.03 -26.03
CA SER A 314 -30.65 -110.85 -26.15
C SER A 314 -30.53 -111.90 -27.25
N THR A 315 -30.04 -111.51 -28.43
CA THR A 315 -29.85 -112.41 -29.57
C THR A 315 -28.77 -113.47 -29.28
N VAL A 316 -27.68 -113.10 -28.62
CA VAL A 316 -26.63 -114.04 -28.18
C VAL A 316 -27.19 -115.02 -27.17
N LYS A 317 -28.00 -114.56 -26.21
CA LYS A 317 -28.71 -115.44 -25.26
C LYS A 317 -29.64 -116.41 -25.99
N GLN A 318 -30.41 -115.92 -26.96
CA GLN A 318 -31.29 -116.75 -27.79
C GLN A 318 -30.50 -117.77 -28.63
N ASN A 319 -29.35 -117.39 -29.21
CA ASN A 319 -28.47 -118.31 -29.94
C ASN A 319 -27.86 -119.37 -29.03
N ALA A 320 -27.48 -119.01 -27.80
CA ALA A 320 -27.01 -119.96 -26.81
C ALA A 320 -28.11 -120.97 -26.44
N ASP A 321 -29.35 -120.51 -26.22
CA ASP A 321 -30.51 -121.37 -25.97
C ASP A 321 -30.80 -122.29 -27.16
N ASN A 322 -30.77 -121.76 -28.39
CA ASN A 322 -30.94 -122.53 -29.63
C ASN A 322 -29.86 -123.60 -29.80
N ALA A 323 -28.59 -123.27 -29.53
CA ALA A 323 -27.49 -124.22 -29.56
C ALA A 323 -27.67 -125.31 -28.50
N HIS A 324 -28.15 -124.96 -27.31
CA HIS A 324 -28.49 -125.91 -26.25
C HIS A 324 -29.62 -126.86 -26.68
N GLN A 325 -30.68 -126.33 -27.30
CA GLN A 325 -31.78 -127.12 -27.86
C GLN A 325 -31.30 -128.03 -28.99
N ALA A 326 -30.51 -127.52 -29.94
CA ALA A 326 -29.96 -128.30 -31.04
C ALA A 326 -29.04 -129.42 -30.54
N ASN A 327 -28.21 -129.16 -29.53
CA ASN A 327 -27.40 -130.18 -28.87
C ASN A 327 -28.27 -131.26 -28.20
N THR A 328 -29.37 -130.85 -27.57
CA THR A 328 -30.36 -131.78 -26.98
C THR A 328 -31.04 -132.64 -28.05
N LEU A 329 -31.40 -132.05 -29.20
CA LEU A 329 -31.98 -132.74 -30.35
C LEU A 329 -31.00 -133.72 -31.01
N ALA A 330 -29.73 -133.32 -31.15
CA ALA A 330 -28.69 -134.18 -31.68
C ALA A 330 -28.42 -135.37 -30.74
N ALA A 331 -28.38 -135.14 -29.42
CA ALA A 331 -28.26 -136.19 -28.43
C ALA A 331 -29.45 -137.17 -28.47
N SER A 332 -30.68 -136.68 -28.62
CA SER A 332 -31.88 -137.53 -28.74
C SER A 332 -31.93 -138.30 -30.06
N ALA A 333 -31.55 -137.68 -31.19
CA ALA A 333 -31.42 -138.37 -32.48
C ALA A 333 -30.32 -139.45 -32.45
N SER A 334 -29.17 -139.17 -31.83
CA SER A 334 -28.11 -140.15 -31.61
C SER A 334 -28.60 -141.33 -30.76
N ALA A 335 -29.46 -141.10 -29.77
CA ALA A 335 -30.06 -142.16 -28.96
C ALA A 335 -31.05 -143.03 -29.76
N VAL A 336 -31.75 -142.48 -30.75
CA VAL A 336 -32.64 -143.23 -31.66
C VAL A 336 -31.85 -144.08 -32.66
N ALA A 337 -30.70 -143.59 -33.15
CA ALA A 337 -29.84 -144.34 -34.07
C ALA A 337 -29.09 -145.53 -33.43
N LEU A 338 -29.07 -145.61 -32.09
CA LEU A 338 -28.50 -146.71 -31.31
C LEU A 338 -29.52 -147.79 -30.93
N LYS A 339 -30.73 -147.73 -31.49
CA LYS A 339 -31.82 -148.72 -31.33
C LYS A 339 -31.98 -149.56 -32.58
#